data_AF-A0A3C1U954-F1
#
_entry.id   AF-A0A3C1U954-F1
#
_cell.length_a   1.000
_cell.length_b   1.000
_cell.length_c   1.000
_cell.angle_alpha   90.00
_cell.angle_beta   90.00
_cell.angle_gamma   90.00
#
_symmetry.space_group_name_H-M   'P 1'
#
loop_
_entity.id
_entity.type
_entity.pdbx_description
1 polymer ?
#
loop_
_entity_poly.entity_id
_entity_poly.type
_entity_poly.pdbx_seq_one_letter_code
_entity_poly.pdbx_strand_id
1 'polypeptide(L)' 'HFIRVFDEYIGQTPHQYICDRRLFLARELLAETDLPISEVALRSGIRFTSNFYSHFKRKFKKTPKDFRDQSE' A
#
# COMPACT_ATOMS: atom_id res chain seq x y z
N HIS A 1 7.46 -25.09 2.93
CA HIS A 1 7.98 -25.22 1.56
C HIS A 1 7.63 -24.00 0.70
N PHE A 2 6.34 -23.65 0.54
CA PHE A 2 5.91 -22.50 -0.30
C PHE A 2 6.60 -21.17 0.00
N ILE A 3 6.68 -20.76 1.28
CA ILE A 3 7.30 -19.47 1.65
C ILE A 3 8.76 -19.37 1.17
N ARG A 4 9.55 -20.44 1.35
CA ARG A 4 10.96 -20.48 0.94
C ARG A 4 11.10 -20.42 -0.57
N VAL A 5 10.32 -21.22 -1.30
CA VAL A 5 10.31 -21.20 -2.77
C VAL A 5 9.89 -19.83 -3.27
N PHE A 6 8.83 -19.24 -2.73
CA PHE A 6 8.38 -17.91 -3.14
C PHE A 6 9.46 -16.85 -2.92
N ASP A 7 10.14 -16.88 -1.77
CA ASP A 7 11.24 -15.96 -1.46
C ASP A 7 12.44 -16.16 -2.39
N GLU A 8 12.80 -17.40 -2.71
CA GLU A 8 13.86 -17.72 -3.68
C GLU A 8 13.58 -17.14 -5.08
N TYR A 9 12.32 -17.11 -5.53
CA TYR A 9 11.96 -16.59 -6.86
C TYR A 9 11.63 -15.09 -6.88
N ILE A 10 11.08 -14.53 -5.82
CA ILE A 10 10.52 -13.17 -5.78
C ILE A 10 11.39 -12.21 -4.93
N GLY A 11 12.29 -12.73 -4.10
CA GLY A 11 13.18 -11.96 -3.22
C GLY A 11 12.49 -11.33 -2.01
N GLN A 12 11.28 -11.76 -1.70
CA GLN A 12 10.54 -11.36 -0.51
C GLN A 12 9.51 -12.41 -0.11
N THR A 13 9.10 -12.39 1.17
CA THR A 13 8.06 -13.29 1.65
C THR A 13 6.70 -12.99 0.99
N PRO A 14 5.81 -14.00 0.84
CA PRO A 14 4.47 -13.79 0.27
C PRO A 14 3.67 -12.69 0.99
N HIS A 15 3.82 -12.58 2.31
CA HIS A 15 3.15 -11.56 3.11
C HIS A 15 3.64 -10.14 2.74
N GLN A 16 4.95 -9.94 2.63
CA GLN A 16 5.51 -8.65 2.20
C GLN A 16 5.06 -8.28 0.80
N TYR A 17 5.08 -9.25 -0.14
CA TYR A 17 4.60 -9.05 -1.50
C TYR A 17 3.14 -8.58 -1.53
N ILE A 18 2.24 -9.26 -0.80
CA ILE A 18 0.83 -8.86 -0.74
C ILE A 18 0.69 -7.46 -0.13
N CYS A 19 1.38 -7.16 0.98
CA CYS A 19 1.36 -5.84 1.58
C CYS A 19 1.81 -4.76 0.60
N ASP A 20 2.88 -5.00 -0.15
CA ASP A 20 3.37 -4.08 -1.17
C ASP A 20 2.35 -3.88 -2.30
N ARG A 21 1.76 -4.96 -2.82
CA ARG A 21 0.71 -4.88 -3.86
C ARG A 21 -0.49 -4.06 -3.39
N ARG A 22 -0.91 -4.21 -2.14
CA ARG A 22 -1.97 -3.39 -1.53
C ARG A 22 -1.58 -1.91 -1.49
N LEU A 23 -0.35 -1.60 -1.07
CA LEU A 23 0.14 -0.22 -1.03
C LEU A 23 0.26 0.41 -2.42
N PHE A 24 0.65 -0.36 -3.45
CA PHE A 24 0.68 0.13 -4.83
C PHE A 24 -0.73 0.43 -5.36
N LEU A 25 -1.70 -0.44 -5.12
CA LEU A 25 -3.10 -0.17 -5.45
C LEU A 25 -3.62 1.08 -4.73
N ALA A 26 -3.28 1.25 -3.44
CA ALA A 26 -3.66 2.44 -2.70
C ALA A 26 -3.06 3.72 -3.32
N ARG A 27 -1.83 3.65 -3.82
CA ARG A 27 -1.17 4.77 -4.51
C ARG A 27 -1.90 5.14 -5.79
N GLU A 28 -2.30 4.15 -6.59
CA GLU A 28 -3.09 4.36 -7.81
C GLU A 28 -4.43 5.02 -7.48
N LEU A 29 -5.17 4.49 -6.50
CA LEU A 29 -6.43 5.07 -6.05
C LEU A 29 -6.28 6.50 -5.50
N LEU A 30 -5.18 6.83 -4.83
CA LEU A 30 -4.92 8.20 -4.36
C LEU A 30 -4.70 9.18 -5.51
N ALA A 31 -4.10 8.72 -6.62
CA ALA A 31 -3.79 9.54 -7.79
C ALA A 31 -4.97 9.67 -8.76
N GLU A 32 -5.79 8.63 -8.87
CA GLU A 32 -6.86 8.55 -9.89
C GLU A 32 -8.25 8.92 -9.33
N THR A 33 -8.41 9.05 -8.01
CA THR A 33 -9.72 9.26 -7.39
C THR A 33 -9.69 10.25 -6.22
N ASP A 34 -10.83 10.90 -6.01
CA ASP A 34 -11.09 11.78 -4.85
C ASP A 34 -11.64 11.02 -3.63
N LEU A 35 -11.55 9.69 -3.62
CA LEU A 35 -12.08 8.87 -2.52
C LEU A 35 -11.44 9.29 -1.18
N PRO A 36 -12.20 9.31 -0.07
CA PRO A 36 -11.64 9.54 1.26
C PRO A 36 -10.48 8.56 1.54
N ILE A 37 -9.43 9.02 2.22
CA ILE A 37 -8.23 8.22 2.52
C ILE A 37 -8.60 6.90 3.25
N SER A 38 -9.63 6.91 4.08
CA SER A 38 -10.18 5.73 4.75
C SER A 38 -10.76 4.71 3.77
N GLU A 39 -11.45 5.17 2.72
CA GLU A 39 -12.03 4.33 1.68
C GLU A 39 -10.94 3.75 0.79
N VAL A 40 -9.89 4.53 0.49
CA VAL A 40 -8.71 4.02 -0.23
C VAL A 40 -8.01 2.91 0.57
N ALA A 41 -7.85 3.07 1.89
CA ALA A 41 -7.31 2.02 2.74
C ALA A 41 -8.16 0.74 2.66
N LEU A 42 -9.48 0.87 2.76
CA LEU A 42 -10.40 -0.27 2.69
C LEU A 42 -10.32 -0.98 1.33
N ARG A 43 -10.40 -0.24 0.22
CA ARG A 43 -10.37 -0.79 -1.15
C ARG A 43 -9.04 -1.42 -1.52
N SER A 44 -7.94 -0.90 -0.97
CA SER A 44 -6.63 -1.52 -1.09
C SER A 44 -6.43 -2.74 -0.19
N GLY A 45 -7.44 -3.15 0.57
CA GLY A 45 -7.38 -4.34 1.44
C GLY A 45 -6.68 -4.10 2.78
N ILE A 46 -6.59 -2.85 3.23
CA ILE A 46 -6.01 -2.46 4.52
C ILE A 46 -7.13 -2.01 5.47
N ARG A 47 -7.48 -2.88 6.42
CA ARG A 47 -8.63 -2.69 7.32
C ARG A 47 -8.53 -1.46 8.23
N PHE A 48 -7.31 -1.11 8.65
CA PHE A 48 -7.09 -0.03 9.62
C PHE A 48 -6.34 1.13 8.99
N THR A 49 -6.95 2.30 8.99
CA THR A 49 -6.39 3.53 8.42
C THR A 49 -5.07 3.92 9.11
N SER A 50 -4.92 3.68 10.41
CA SER A 50 -3.67 3.92 11.14
C SER A 50 -2.49 3.09 10.61
N ASN A 51 -2.74 1.81 10.33
CA ASN A 51 -1.75 0.92 9.70
C ASN A 51 -1.45 1.36 8.28
N PHE A 52 -2.48 1.78 7.53
CA PHE A 52 -2.32 2.30 6.18
C PHE A 52 -1.36 3.51 6.15
N TYR A 53 -1.59 4.53 6.98
CA TYR A 53 -0.72 5.70 7.06
C TYR A 53 0.75 5.31 7.34
N SER A 54 0.96 4.45 8.33
CA SER A 54 2.30 4.02 8.74
C SER A 54 3.01 3.22 7.65
N HIS A 55 2.31 2.28 7.01
CA HIS A 55 2.88 1.43 5.96
C HIS A 55 3.11 2.21 4.66
N PHE A 56 2.17 3.07 4.27
CA PHE A 56 2.29 3.92 3.09
C PHE A 56 3.47 4.88 3.22
N LYS A 57 3.58 5.59 4.36
CA LYS A 57 4.72 6.48 4.64
C LYS A 57 6.04 5.73 4.64
N ARG A 58 6.10 4.52 5.20
CA ARG A 58 7.33 3.72 5.20
C ARG A 58 7.78 3.35 3.78
N LYS A 59 6.84 2.98 2.90
CA LYS A 59 7.09 2.53 1.53
C LYS A 59 7.40 3.69 0.57
N PHE A 60 6.58 4.73 0.58
CA PHE A 60 6.64 5.84 -0.40
C PHE A 60 7.26 7.13 0.15
N LYS A 61 7.68 7.14 1.42
CA LYS A 61 8.32 8.28 2.11
C LYS A 61 7.45 9.54 2.24
N LYS A 62 6.16 9.44 1.92
CA LYS A 62 5.15 10.50 2.01
C LYS A 62 3.90 9.94 2.69
N THR A 63 3.14 10.75 3.42
CA THR A 63 1.85 10.27 3.91
C THR A 63 0.86 10.13 2.75
N PRO A 64 -0.22 9.33 2.88
CA PRO A 64 -1.28 9.27 1.86
C PRO A 64 -1.83 10.65 1.48
N LYS A 65 -1.95 11.54 2.48
CA LYS A 65 -2.40 12.92 2.27
C LYS A 65 -1.37 13.73 1.47
N ASP A 66 -0.11 13.76 1.93
CA ASP A 66 0.95 14.51 1.23
C ASP A 66 1.14 14.00 -0.21
N PHE A 67 0.94 12.70 -0.44
CA PHE A 67 1.02 12.13 -1.78
C PHE A 67 -0.09 12.66 -2.70
N ARG A 68 -1.33 12.72 -2.20
CA ARG A 68 -2.47 13.27 -2.95
C ARG A 68 -2.29 14.76 -3.22
N ASP A 69 -1.92 15.53 -2.19
CA ASP A 69 -1.76 16.98 -2.28
C ASP A 69 -0.61 17.40 -3.23
N GLN A 70 0.29 16.48 -3.57
CA GLN A 70 1.38 16.70 -4.53
C GLN A 70 1.08 16.19 -5.95
N SER A 71 -0.06 15.55 -6.16
CA SER A 71 -0.45 15.01 -7.47
C SER A 71 -1.15 16.05 -8.35
N GLU A 72 -0.88 17.35 -8.13
CA GLU A 72 -1.28 18.46 -8.99
C GLU A 72 -0.38 18.59 -10.24
#